data_AF-A0A7S2NHD7-F1
#
_entry.id   AF-A0A7S2NHD7-F1
#
_cell.length_a   1.000
_cell.length_b   1.000
_cell.length_c   1.000
_cell.angle_alpha   90.00
_cell.angle_beta   90.00
_cell.angle_gamma   90.00
#
_symmetry.space_group_name_H-M   'P 1'
#
loop_
_entity.id
_entity.type
_entity.pdbx_description
1 polymer ?
#
loop_
_entity_poly.entity_id
_entity_poly.type
_entity_poly.pdbx_seq_one_letter_code
_entity_poly.pdbx_strand_id
1 'polypeptide(L)'
;QRCCCTEDPYVQYAQLALPPAADVAQGVELWRGYEIAASSRPDAAPAGAYEARSPEAAQTWDGGAMATLLAQRSGPLGADNAASRVDGSSDASRGKAQTKERMQALVVPFIRRSVKGRHIAVLKEGPGGEVEMINAIFRISKDLRRVYVAVGQVSVSFDASRINDVYTARDDTWTCFPQPVLDSMRSEADTARLLRVSYTTDDDLKASFCFLEDSAESLDAFLETMRALRARISATQ
;
A
#
# COMPACT_ATOMS: atom_id res chain seq x y z
N GLN A 1 -11.98 12.64 -71.45
CA GLN A 1 -12.82 13.86 -71.33
C GLN A 1 -13.86 13.55 -70.26
N ARG A 2 -13.95 14.18 -69.10
CA ARG A 2 -13.72 15.58 -68.70
C ARG A 2 -13.10 15.67 -67.30
N CYS A 3 -12.32 16.73 -67.10
CA CYS A 3 -11.89 17.25 -65.81
C CYS A 3 -13.08 17.97 -65.11
N CYS A 4 -13.03 18.07 -63.78
CA CYS A 4 -13.04 19.35 -63.05
C CYS A 4 -12.74 19.11 -61.56
N CYS A 5 -11.68 19.78 -61.09
CA CYS A 5 -11.28 19.95 -59.71
C CYS A 5 -12.23 20.91 -58.98
N THR A 6 -12.44 20.72 -57.68
CA THR A 6 -12.57 21.84 -56.73
C THR A 6 -12.26 21.38 -55.30
N GLU A 7 -11.74 22.32 -54.54
CA GLU A 7 -10.97 22.21 -53.31
C GLU A 7 -11.80 22.00 -52.03
N ASP A 8 -11.20 21.32 -51.05
CA ASP A 8 -11.41 21.48 -49.60
C ASP A 8 -10.76 22.82 -49.15
N PRO A 9 -11.00 23.45 -47.97
CA PRO A 9 -11.55 22.90 -46.72
C PRO A 9 -12.46 23.83 -45.90
N TYR A 10 -13.40 23.29 -45.10
CA TYR A 10 -13.69 23.87 -43.76
C TYR A 10 -14.47 22.90 -42.86
N VAL A 11 -13.77 22.53 -41.79
CA VAL A 11 -14.17 22.02 -40.48
C VAL A 11 -15.66 22.20 -40.11
N GLN A 12 -16.35 21.09 -39.86
CA GLN A 12 -17.42 21.00 -38.85
C GLN A 12 -17.26 19.71 -38.04
N TYR A 13 -16.77 19.86 -36.81
CA TYR A 13 -16.81 18.81 -35.80
C TYR A 13 -18.26 18.55 -35.41
N ALA A 14 -18.84 17.46 -35.92
CA ALA A 14 -20.06 16.90 -35.38
C ALA A 14 -19.74 16.23 -34.03
N GLN A 15 -20.45 16.69 -33.01
CA GLN A 15 -20.39 16.22 -31.63
C GLN A 15 -20.54 14.70 -31.55
N LEU A 16 -19.46 14.04 -31.13
CA LEU A 16 -19.50 12.66 -30.68
C LEU A 16 -20.29 12.60 -29.37
N ALA A 17 -21.43 11.93 -29.40
CA ALA A 17 -22.14 11.48 -28.22
C ALA A 17 -21.24 10.50 -27.46
N LEU A 18 -20.65 10.97 -26.37
CA LEU A 18 -19.92 10.17 -25.40
C LEU A 18 -20.89 9.14 -24.77
N PRO A 19 -20.48 7.86 -24.62
CA PRO A 19 -21.22 6.91 -23.80
C PRO A 19 -21.24 7.37 -22.32
N PRO A 20 -22.26 6.94 -21.54
CA PRO A 20 -22.45 7.40 -20.18
C PRO A 20 -21.25 7.07 -19.29
N ALA A 21 -20.76 8.09 -18.57
CA ALA A 21 -19.58 8.08 -17.72
C ALA A 21 -19.76 7.25 -16.43
N ALA A 22 -19.87 5.93 -16.55
CA ALA A 22 -20.00 5.04 -15.38
C ALA A 22 -18.73 4.23 -15.04
N ASP A 23 -17.74 4.12 -15.93
CA ASP A 23 -16.58 3.21 -15.71
C ASP A 23 -15.19 3.89 -15.65
N VAL A 24 -15.12 5.22 -15.70
CA VAL A 24 -13.83 5.95 -15.66
C VAL A 24 -13.36 6.24 -14.21
N ALA A 25 -14.15 5.86 -13.20
CA ALA A 25 -13.85 6.14 -11.80
C ALA A 25 -12.75 5.26 -11.20
N GLN A 26 -12.41 4.11 -11.80
CA GLN A 26 -11.50 3.14 -11.19
C GLN A 26 -10.00 3.40 -11.43
N GLY A 27 -9.62 4.22 -12.42
CA GLY A 27 -8.21 4.50 -12.75
C GLY A 27 -7.61 5.77 -12.11
N VAL A 28 -8.44 6.62 -11.49
CA VAL A 28 -8.01 7.94 -10.96
C VAL A 28 -7.81 7.92 -9.43
N GLU A 29 -8.19 6.83 -8.76
CA GLU A 29 -8.18 6.73 -7.29
C GLU A 29 -6.80 6.42 -6.69
N LEU A 30 -5.80 6.05 -7.51
CA LEU A 30 -4.48 5.65 -7.00
C LEU A 30 -3.71 6.80 -6.35
N TRP A 31 -3.99 8.04 -6.76
CA TRP A 31 -3.23 9.20 -6.31
C TRP A 31 -4.04 10.49 -6.13
N ARG A 32 -5.38 10.44 -6.08
CA ARG A 32 -6.16 11.62 -5.63
C ARG A 32 -5.63 12.17 -4.31
N GLY A 33 -5.22 11.32 -3.36
CA GLY A 33 -4.58 11.76 -2.12
C GLY A 33 -3.26 12.53 -2.31
N TYR A 34 -2.48 12.26 -3.36
CA TYR A 34 -1.24 12.99 -3.67
C TYR A 34 -1.48 14.22 -4.53
N GLU A 35 -2.40 14.18 -5.48
CA GLU A 35 -2.80 15.38 -6.22
C GLU A 35 -3.45 16.40 -5.28
N ILE A 36 -4.32 15.95 -4.36
CA ILE A 36 -4.91 16.79 -3.31
C ILE A 36 -3.82 17.30 -2.34
N ALA A 37 -2.90 16.45 -1.89
CA ALA A 37 -1.82 16.90 -0.99
C ALA A 37 -0.85 17.87 -1.67
N ALA A 38 -0.54 17.67 -2.95
CA ALA A 38 0.32 18.54 -3.75
C ALA A 38 -0.37 19.87 -4.10
N SER A 39 -1.69 19.89 -4.30
CA SER A 39 -2.44 21.11 -4.61
C SER A 39 -2.77 21.97 -3.38
N SER A 40 -2.77 21.39 -2.18
CA SER A 40 -3.30 22.05 -0.97
C SER A 40 -2.25 22.73 -0.08
N ARG A 41 -0.94 22.62 -0.39
CA ARG A 41 0.12 23.22 0.44
C ARG A 41 1.27 23.82 -0.39
N PRO A 42 1.31 25.15 -0.60
CA PRO A 42 2.48 25.80 -1.22
C PRO A 42 3.74 25.80 -0.32
N ASP A 43 3.60 25.47 0.98
CA ASP A 43 4.70 25.43 1.97
C ASP A 43 5.13 24.00 2.36
N ALA A 44 4.99 23.01 1.47
CA ALA A 44 5.51 21.67 1.72
C ALA A 44 7.04 21.72 1.84
N ALA A 45 7.54 21.66 3.09
CA ALA A 45 8.97 21.61 3.36
C ALA A 45 9.61 20.44 2.60
N PRO A 46 10.79 20.64 1.99
CA PRO A 46 11.43 19.62 1.19
C PRO A 46 11.68 18.36 2.00
N ALA A 47 11.65 17.19 1.37
CA ALA A 47 11.94 15.90 2.01
C ALA A 47 13.32 15.88 2.69
N GLY A 48 14.27 16.74 2.31
CA GLY A 48 15.54 16.91 3.03
C GLY A 48 15.42 17.61 4.40
N ALA A 49 14.32 18.32 4.68
CA ALA A 49 14.13 19.06 5.91
C ALA A 49 13.46 18.25 7.05
N TYR A 50 12.88 17.07 6.76
CA TYR A 50 12.28 16.24 7.81
C TYR A 50 13.32 15.51 8.67
N GLU A 51 14.50 15.21 8.14
CA GLU A 51 15.58 14.59 8.92
C GLU A 51 16.05 15.53 10.05
N ALA A 52 16.01 16.84 9.82
CA ALA A 52 16.55 17.84 10.75
C ALA A 52 15.55 18.35 11.81
N ARG A 53 14.24 18.09 11.67
CA ARG A 53 13.20 18.81 12.45
C ARG A 53 12.27 17.97 13.31
N SER A 54 12.49 16.66 13.43
CA SER A 54 11.67 15.83 14.32
C SER A 54 12.39 15.59 15.66
N PRO A 55 11.98 16.26 16.77
CA PRO A 55 12.51 15.96 18.11
C PRO A 55 12.18 14.53 18.58
N GLU A 56 11.28 13.81 17.89
CA GLU A 56 11.06 12.38 18.10
C GLU A 56 12.24 11.52 17.67
N ALA A 57 13.19 12.01 16.84
CA ALA A 57 14.33 11.22 16.36
C ALA A 57 15.19 10.63 17.49
N ALA A 58 15.19 11.24 18.68
CA ALA A 58 15.98 10.80 19.84
C ALA A 58 15.37 9.66 20.68
N GLN A 59 14.08 9.32 20.52
CA GLN A 59 13.48 8.20 21.28
C GLN A 59 13.82 6.85 20.62
N THR A 60 14.55 5.99 21.32
CA THR A 60 14.86 4.64 20.83
C THR A 60 13.57 3.80 20.79
N TRP A 61 13.20 3.29 19.62
CA TRP A 61 12.12 2.31 19.53
C TRP A 61 12.57 1.00 20.21
N ASP A 62 11.89 0.61 21.29
CA ASP A 62 12.03 -0.72 21.86
C ASP A 62 11.13 -1.68 21.06
N GLY A 63 11.62 -2.86 20.68
CA GLY A 63 10.82 -3.77 19.85
C GLY A 63 9.58 -4.36 20.51
N GLY A 64 9.31 -3.99 21.77
CA GLY A 64 8.30 -4.58 22.63
C GLY A 64 6.87 -4.31 22.17
N ALA A 65 6.59 -3.11 21.64
CA ALA A 65 5.24 -2.75 21.20
C ALA A 65 4.75 -3.68 20.08
N MET A 66 5.56 -3.96 19.07
CA MET A 66 5.17 -4.86 17.97
C MET A 66 5.21 -6.33 18.33
N ALA A 67 6.17 -6.75 19.16
CA ALA A 67 6.19 -8.11 19.67
C ALA A 67 4.89 -8.44 20.42
N THR A 68 4.38 -7.47 21.20
CA THR A 68 3.09 -7.55 21.88
C THR A 68 1.92 -7.62 20.89
N LEU A 69 1.93 -6.83 19.82
CA LEU A 69 0.87 -6.84 18.82
C LEU A 69 0.79 -8.15 18.04
N LEU A 70 1.94 -8.69 17.63
CA LEU A 70 2.01 -9.99 16.96
C LEU A 70 1.60 -11.12 17.91
N ALA A 71 1.83 -10.97 19.22
CA ALA A 71 1.34 -11.91 20.23
C ALA A 71 -0.18 -11.91 20.36
N GLN A 72 -0.83 -10.74 20.26
CA GLN A 72 -2.29 -10.61 20.38
C GLN A 72 -3.04 -11.16 19.15
N ARG A 73 -2.44 -11.11 17.96
CA ARG A 73 -3.03 -11.66 16.72
C ARG A 73 -3.07 -13.20 16.66
N SER A 74 -2.47 -13.92 17.60
CA SER A 74 -2.42 -15.39 17.62
C SER A 74 -3.73 -16.08 18.09
N GLY A 75 -4.88 -15.42 17.98
CA GLY A 75 -6.19 -16.07 18.12
C GLY A 75 -6.44 -17.08 17.00
N PRO A 76 -7.22 -18.15 17.23
CA PRO A 76 -7.38 -19.22 16.25
C PRO A 76 -8.08 -18.70 15.00
N LEU A 77 -7.33 -18.58 13.91
CA LEU A 77 -7.90 -18.44 12.57
C LEU A 77 -8.49 -19.80 12.17
N GLY A 78 -9.81 -19.90 12.20
CA GLY A 78 -10.60 -20.97 11.59
C GLY A 78 -10.68 -22.28 12.39
N ALA A 79 -11.77 -22.46 13.15
CA ALA A 79 -12.31 -23.77 13.50
C ALA A 79 -13.77 -23.64 13.98
N ASP A 80 -14.66 -23.32 13.05
CA ASP A 80 -16.09 -23.53 13.30
C ASP A 80 -16.41 -25.03 13.12
N ASN A 81 -16.88 -25.64 14.21
CA ASN A 81 -17.57 -26.93 14.30
C ASN A 81 -16.84 -28.21 13.83
N ALA A 82 -16.23 -28.91 14.78
CA ALA A 82 -16.56 -30.32 15.03
C ALA A 82 -16.17 -30.69 16.47
N ALA A 83 -17.16 -31.05 17.28
CA ALA A 83 -16.94 -31.63 18.59
C ALA A 83 -16.16 -32.95 18.45
N SER A 84 -14.91 -32.96 18.90
CA SER A 84 -14.27 -34.18 19.40
C SER A 84 -13.18 -33.79 20.39
N ARG A 85 -13.42 -34.11 21.67
CA ARG A 85 -12.41 -34.03 22.72
C ARG A 85 -11.41 -35.15 22.45
N VAL A 86 -10.24 -34.82 21.91
CA VAL A 86 -9.07 -35.69 21.95
C VAL A 86 -7.89 -34.90 22.50
N ASP A 87 -7.36 -35.45 23.58
CA ASP A 87 -6.19 -35.04 24.33
C ASP A 87 -4.94 -35.08 23.43
N GLY A 88 -4.32 -33.92 23.20
CA GLY A 88 -3.23 -33.76 22.22
C GLY A 88 -2.63 -32.35 22.23
N SER A 89 -2.30 -31.83 23.42
CA SER A 89 -2.03 -30.40 23.66
C SER A 89 -0.54 -29.97 23.54
N SER A 90 0.41 -30.88 23.31
CA SER A 90 1.84 -30.54 23.32
C SER A 90 2.43 -30.14 21.96
N ASP A 91 1.86 -30.60 20.83
CA ASP A 91 2.44 -30.35 19.51
C ASP A 91 1.84 -29.11 18.81
N ALA A 92 0.54 -28.87 18.99
CA ALA A 92 -0.15 -27.69 18.45
C ALA A 92 0.31 -26.37 19.08
N SER A 93 0.78 -26.39 20.34
CA SER A 93 1.33 -25.23 21.04
C SER A 93 2.76 -24.90 20.58
N ARG A 94 3.58 -25.91 20.26
CA ARG A 94 4.93 -25.73 19.68
C ARG A 94 4.87 -25.13 18.27
N GLY A 95 3.99 -25.62 17.41
CA GLY A 95 3.83 -25.08 16.05
C GLY A 95 3.37 -23.61 16.03
N LYS A 96 2.49 -23.22 16.96
CA LYS A 96 2.05 -21.82 17.14
C LYS A 96 3.17 -20.91 17.65
N ALA A 97 3.95 -21.37 18.62
CA ALA A 97 5.09 -20.61 19.14
C ALA A 97 6.17 -20.39 18.06
N GLN A 98 6.48 -21.41 17.27
CA GLN A 98 7.47 -21.33 16.19
C GLN A 98 7.02 -20.40 15.06
N THR A 99 5.72 -20.43 14.71
CA THR A 99 5.15 -19.51 13.70
C THR A 99 5.21 -18.06 14.17
N LYS A 100 4.93 -17.81 15.46
CA LYS A 100 5.01 -16.48 16.08
C LYS A 100 6.44 -15.95 16.10
N GLU A 101 7.41 -16.76 16.49
CA GLU A 101 8.82 -16.38 16.53
C GLU A 101 9.33 -16.05 15.11
N ARG A 102 8.98 -16.88 14.11
CA ARG A 102 9.31 -16.61 12.70
C ARG A 102 8.73 -15.28 12.23
N MET A 103 7.47 -15.00 12.58
CA MET A 103 6.82 -13.75 12.19
C MET A 103 7.44 -12.52 12.87
N GLN A 104 7.79 -12.64 14.15
CA GLN A 104 8.53 -11.57 14.87
C GLN A 104 9.91 -11.33 14.25
N ALA A 105 10.62 -12.39 13.85
CA ALA A 105 11.93 -12.29 13.21
C ALA A 105 11.89 -11.54 11.87
N LEU A 106 10.78 -11.59 11.13
CA LEU A 106 10.59 -10.86 9.88
C LEU A 106 10.12 -9.41 10.10
N VAL A 107 9.12 -9.23 10.95
CA VAL A 107 8.43 -7.95 11.14
C VAL A 107 9.26 -6.94 11.93
N VAL A 108 9.97 -7.38 12.97
CA VAL A 108 10.74 -6.46 13.84
C VAL A 108 11.86 -5.75 13.07
N PRO A 109 12.70 -6.43 12.27
CA PRO A 109 13.71 -5.75 11.44
C PRO A 109 13.09 -4.85 10.38
N PHE A 110 11.97 -5.27 9.78
CA PHE A 110 11.23 -4.45 8.84
C PHE A 110 10.81 -3.12 9.47
N ILE A 111 10.18 -3.15 10.64
CA ILE A 111 9.70 -1.95 11.33
C ILE A 111 10.86 -1.06 11.75
N ARG A 112 11.97 -1.62 12.24
CA ARG A 112 13.16 -0.83 12.57
C ARG A 112 13.70 -0.06 11.37
N ARG A 113 13.73 -0.68 10.19
CA ARG A 113 14.13 -0.02 8.93
C ARG A 113 13.09 1.01 8.51
N SER A 114 11.82 0.66 8.55
CA SER A 114 10.72 1.56 8.19
C SER A 114 10.58 2.75 9.15
N VAL A 115 10.94 2.66 10.42
CA VAL A 115 10.96 3.83 11.33
C VAL A 115 12.04 4.83 10.93
N LYS A 116 13.18 4.35 10.42
CA LYS A 116 14.27 5.20 9.88
C LYS A 116 13.96 5.76 8.49
N GLY A 117 12.96 5.20 7.82
CA GLY A 117 12.74 5.41 6.39
C GLY A 117 13.51 4.38 5.59
N ARG A 118 12.81 3.70 4.67
CA ARG A 118 13.42 2.76 3.72
C ARG A 118 13.03 3.11 2.30
N HIS A 119 13.92 2.83 1.36
CA HIS A 119 13.58 2.89 -0.06
C HIS A 119 12.57 1.80 -0.41
N ILE A 120 11.60 2.16 -1.25
CA ILE A 120 10.61 1.26 -1.83
C ILE A 120 10.22 1.73 -3.23
N ALA A 121 9.84 0.81 -4.11
CA ALA A 121 9.26 1.17 -5.39
C ALA A 121 7.74 1.32 -5.26
N VAL A 122 7.21 2.45 -5.73
CA VAL A 122 5.76 2.72 -5.83
C VAL A 122 5.38 2.77 -7.30
N LEU A 123 4.28 2.11 -7.66
CA LEU A 123 3.74 2.12 -9.01
C LEU A 123 2.69 3.21 -9.13
N LYS A 124 2.88 4.12 -10.08
CA LYS A 124 1.98 5.24 -10.37
C LYS A 124 1.39 5.06 -11.76
N GLU A 125 0.06 5.01 -11.82
CA GLU A 125 -0.67 5.12 -13.07
C GLU A 125 -0.68 6.58 -13.54
N GLY A 126 -0.25 6.81 -14.77
CA GLY A 126 -0.30 8.08 -15.47
C GLY A 126 -1.63 8.26 -16.21
N PRO A 127 -1.91 9.47 -16.72
CA PRO A 127 -3.18 9.82 -17.37
C PRO A 127 -3.49 9.01 -18.64
N GLY A 128 -2.48 8.41 -19.26
CA GLY A 128 -2.62 7.52 -20.44
C GLY A 128 -2.71 6.03 -20.10
N GLY A 129 -2.81 5.66 -18.81
CA GLY A 129 -2.71 4.27 -18.36
C GLY A 129 -1.28 3.73 -18.33
N GLU A 130 -0.27 4.54 -18.67
CA GLU A 130 1.13 4.15 -18.51
C GLU A 130 1.48 4.07 -17.02
N VAL A 131 2.15 3.00 -16.61
CA VAL A 131 2.58 2.84 -15.21
C VAL A 131 4.05 3.19 -15.08
N GLU A 132 4.32 4.20 -14.24
CA GLU A 132 5.67 4.61 -13.86
C GLU A 132 6.04 3.98 -12.51
N MET A 133 7.23 3.40 -12.44
CA MET A 133 7.82 2.93 -11.19
C MET A 133 8.69 4.03 -10.59
N ILE A 134 8.32 4.49 -9.40
CA ILE A 134 8.94 5.62 -8.72
C ILE A 134 9.62 5.14 -7.44
N ASN A 135 10.88 5.55 -7.25
CA ASN A 135 11.58 5.32 -5.99
C ASN A 135 11.05 6.28 -4.91
N ALA A 136 10.58 5.72 -3.81
CA ALA A 136 9.98 6.43 -2.69
C ALA A 136 10.67 6.07 -1.37
N ILE A 137 10.47 6.91 -0.35
CA ILE A 137 10.81 6.60 1.04
C ILE A 137 9.53 6.22 1.77
N PHE A 138 9.46 4.97 2.23
CA PHE A 138 8.42 4.47 3.12
C PHE A 138 8.87 4.61 4.57
N ARG A 139 8.03 5.23 5.40
CA ARG A 139 8.30 5.39 6.82
C ARG A 139 7.08 5.12 7.69
N ILE A 140 7.32 4.56 8.89
CA ILE A 140 6.31 4.41 9.95
C ILE A 140 6.72 5.29 11.13
N SER A 141 5.79 5.99 11.78
CA SER A 141 6.09 6.74 13.01
C SER A 141 6.51 5.80 14.16
N LYS A 142 7.24 6.33 15.15
CA LYS A 142 7.74 5.53 16.28
C LYS A 142 6.63 4.96 17.16
N ASP A 143 5.53 5.69 17.29
CA ASP A 143 4.31 5.23 17.97
C ASP A 143 3.50 4.21 17.14
N LEU A 144 3.91 3.98 15.89
CA LEU A 144 3.29 3.10 14.90
C LEU A 144 1.84 3.47 14.57
N ARG A 145 1.49 4.76 14.68
CA ARG A 145 0.16 5.28 14.36
C ARG A 145 0.06 5.88 12.97
N ARG A 146 1.16 6.36 12.38
CA ARG A 146 1.16 6.97 11.05
C ARG A 146 2.11 6.28 10.10
N VAL A 147 1.66 6.19 8.86
CA VAL A 147 2.45 5.75 7.71
C VAL A 147 2.74 6.97 6.84
N TYR A 148 3.94 7.01 6.28
CA TYR A 148 4.42 8.08 5.40
C TYR A 148 5.00 7.45 4.13
N VAL A 149 4.65 8.03 2.99
CA VAL A 149 5.22 7.68 1.68
C VAL A 149 5.69 8.98 1.04
N ALA A 150 7.00 9.15 0.88
CA ALA A 150 7.60 10.33 0.28
C ALA A 150 8.18 10.04 -1.09
N VAL A 151 7.82 10.86 -2.07
CA VAL A 151 8.29 10.81 -3.46
C VAL A 151 8.90 12.17 -3.79
N GLY A 152 10.22 12.22 -3.96
CA GLY A 152 10.92 13.50 -4.17
C GLY A 152 10.66 14.47 -3.02
N GLN A 153 10.03 15.60 -3.29
CA GLN A 153 9.70 16.63 -2.30
C GLN A 153 8.28 16.51 -1.73
N VAL A 154 7.47 15.60 -2.26
CA VAL A 154 6.07 15.43 -1.85
C VAL A 154 5.96 14.24 -0.92
N SER A 155 5.21 14.40 0.16
CA SER A 155 4.94 13.30 1.10
C SER A 155 3.45 13.16 1.37
N VAL A 156 2.96 11.94 1.29
CA VAL A 156 1.63 11.57 1.77
C VAL A 156 1.79 10.91 3.13
N SER A 157 0.89 11.22 4.05
CA SER A 157 0.81 10.55 5.34
C SER A 157 -0.64 10.22 5.67
N PHE A 158 -0.86 9.09 6.32
CA PHE A 158 -2.17 8.68 6.81
C PHE A 158 -2.04 7.93 8.13
N ASP A 159 -3.11 7.95 8.92
CA ASP A 159 -3.20 7.15 10.13
C ASP A 159 -3.34 5.66 9.77
N ALA A 160 -2.61 4.79 10.45
CA ALA A 160 -2.65 3.34 10.22
C ALA A 160 -4.04 2.75 10.50
N SER A 161 -4.88 3.43 11.28
CA SER A 161 -6.28 3.04 11.51
C SER A 161 -7.13 3.17 10.26
N ARG A 162 -6.73 4.04 9.34
CA ARG A 162 -7.41 4.25 8.07
C ARG A 162 -6.99 3.23 7.00
N ILE A 163 -6.11 2.26 7.33
CA ILE A 163 -5.82 1.13 6.44
C ILE A 163 -7.06 0.25 6.38
N ASN A 164 -7.67 0.21 5.20
CA ASN A 164 -8.84 -0.61 4.93
C ASN A 164 -8.44 -2.07 4.73
N ASP A 165 -7.42 -2.30 3.89
CA ASP A 165 -6.94 -3.65 3.62
C ASP A 165 -5.55 -3.67 2.96
N VAL A 166 -4.94 -4.84 2.93
CA VAL A 166 -3.62 -5.08 2.34
C VAL A 166 -3.67 -6.34 1.50
N TYR A 167 -3.45 -6.18 0.19
CA TYR A 167 -3.53 -7.24 -0.81
C TYR A 167 -2.15 -7.59 -1.36
N THR A 168 -1.98 -8.83 -1.80
CA THR A 168 -0.83 -9.33 -2.55
C THR A 168 -1.32 -10.00 -3.83
N ALA A 169 -0.61 -9.84 -4.94
CA ALA A 169 -1.03 -10.51 -6.17
C ALA A 169 -0.76 -12.03 -6.17
N ARG A 170 0.01 -12.52 -5.18
CA ARG A 170 0.25 -13.96 -4.94
C ARG A 170 -0.96 -14.66 -4.34
N ASP A 171 -1.54 -14.07 -3.29
CA ASP A 171 -2.55 -14.73 -2.45
C ASP A 171 -3.97 -14.18 -2.70
N ASP A 172 -4.10 -12.97 -3.24
CA ASP A 172 -5.38 -12.31 -3.50
C ASP A 172 -5.75 -12.28 -4.99
N THR A 173 -7.04 -12.08 -5.28
CA THR A 173 -7.53 -11.99 -6.66
C THR A 173 -6.93 -10.81 -7.39
N TRP A 174 -6.57 -11.00 -8.66
CA TRP A 174 -6.00 -9.94 -9.51
C TRP A 174 -6.91 -8.71 -9.65
N THR A 175 -8.22 -8.89 -9.49
CA THR A 175 -9.21 -7.80 -9.45
C THR A 175 -8.99 -6.80 -8.32
N CYS A 176 -8.15 -7.13 -7.32
CA CYS A 176 -7.75 -6.22 -6.26
C CYS A 176 -6.69 -5.20 -6.71
N PHE A 177 -6.18 -5.27 -7.94
CA PHE A 177 -5.17 -4.37 -8.46
C PHE A 177 -5.69 -3.62 -9.70
N PRO A 178 -5.25 -2.36 -9.94
CA PRO A 178 -5.53 -1.69 -11.20
C PRO A 178 -4.96 -2.51 -12.36
N GLN A 179 -5.75 -2.69 -13.43
CA GLN A 179 -5.32 -3.45 -14.60
C GLN A 179 -4.00 -2.92 -15.21
N PRO A 180 -3.79 -1.59 -15.35
CA PRO A 180 -2.53 -1.07 -15.87
C PRO A 180 -1.31 -1.47 -15.05
N VAL A 181 -1.47 -1.58 -13.72
CA VAL A 181 -0.40 -2.03 -12.82
C VAL A 181 -0.04 -3.48 -13.09
N LEU A 182 -1.04 -4.35 -13.27
CA LEU A 182 -0.80 -5.75 -13.62
C LEU A 182 -0.15 -5.90 -14.99
N ASP A 183 -0.63 -5.15 -15.98
CA ASP A 183 -0.10 -5.19 -17.35
C ASP A 183 1.36 -4.69 -17.42
N SER A 184 1.78 -3.85 -16.48
CA SER A 184 3.16 -3.36 -16.38
C SER A 184 4.15 -4.38 -15.79
N MET A 185 3.67 -5.47 -15.18
CA MET A 185 4.52 -6.49 -14.58
C MET A 185 5.18 -7.33 -15.69
N ARG A 186 6.52 -7.35 -15.69
CA ARG A 186 7.30 -8.00 -16.75
C ARG A 186 7.44 -9.51 -16.56
N SER A 187 7.21 -9.99 -15.35
CA SER A 187 7.39 -11.39 -14.98
C SER A 187 6.47 -11.79 -13.84
N GLU A 188 6.18 -13.08 -13.74
CA GLU A 188 5.46 -13.66 -12.59
C GLU A 188 6.19 -13.39 -11.26
N ALA A 189 7.53 -13.32 -11.29
CA ALA A 189 8.33 -12.98 -10.12
C ALA A 189 8.14 -11.52 -9.66
N ASP A 190 7.86 -10.60 -10.58
CA ASP A 190 7.51 -9.21 -10.24
C ASP A 190 6.10 -9.14 -9.66
N THR A 191 5.15 -9.82 -10.31
CA THR A 191 3.77 -9.94 -9.81
C THR A 191 3.74 -10.56 -8.41
N ALA A 192 4.52 -11.59 -8.14
CA ALA A 192 4.60 -12.23 -6.83
C ALA A 192 5.19 -11.33 -5.72
N ARG A 193 5.81 -10.19 -6.08
CA ARG A 193 6.35 -9.17 -5.16
C ARG A 193 5.49 -7.90 -5.08
N LEU A 194 4.34 -7.90 -5.75
CA LEU A 194 3.41 -6.78 -5.80
C LEU A 194 2.45 -6.82 -4.60
N LEU A 195 2.33 -5.69 -3.91
CA LEU A 195 1.38 -5.48 -2.82
C LEU A 195 0.60 -4.17 -2.99
N ARG A 196 -0.67 -4.17 -2.60
CA ARG A 196 -1.53 -2.98 -2.58
C ARG A 196 -1.98 -2.69 -1.16
N VAL A 197 -1.80 -1.46 -0.72
CA VAL A 197 -2.37 -0.94 0.54
C VAL A 197 -3.55 -0.05 0.18
N SER A 198 -4.75 -0.47 0.58
CA SER A 198 -5.97 0.34 0.48
C SER A 198 -6.18 1.09 1.79
N TYR A 199 -6.45 2.39 1.70
CA TYR A 199 -6.68 3.24 2.87
C TYR A 199 -7.71 4.32 2.57
N THR A 200 -8.23 4.92 3.63
CA THR A 200 -9.11 6.08 3.56
C THR A 200 -8.28 7.33 3.88
N THR A 201 -8.40 8.38 3.10
CA THR A 201 -7.72 9.67 3.34
C THR A 201 -8.36 10.41 4.51
N ASP A 202 -7.79 11.53 4.94
CA ASP A 202 -8.38 12.37 6.00
C ASP A 202 -9.70 13.02 5.56
N ASP A 203 -9.91 13.20 4.25
CA ASP A 203 -11.15 13.70 3.63
C ASP A 203 -12.15 12.57 3.33
N ASP A 204 -11.96 11.39 3.94
CA ASP A 204 -12.78 10.18 3.79
C ASP A 204 -12.90 9.63 2.35
N LEU A 205 -11.98 10.04 1.46
CA LEU A 205 -11.84 9.47 0.13
C LEU A 205 -11.04 8.16 0.18
N LYS A 206 -11.46 7.17 -0.60
CA LYS A 206 -10.68 5.94 -0.77
C LYS A 206 -9.47 6.21 -1.64
N ALA A 207 -8.32 5.67 -1.23
CA ALA A 207 -7.07 5.75 -1.95
C ALA A 207 -6.30 4.44 -1.79
N SER A 208 -5.30 4.21 -2.64
CA SER A 208 -4.42 3.06 -2.47
C SER A 208 -3.05 3.28 -3.06
N PHE A 209 -2.04 2.63 -2.48
CA PHE A 209 -0.70 2.54 -3.04
C PHE A 209 -0.43 1.13 -3.54
N CYS A 210 0.21 1.01 -4.71
CA CYS A 210 0.81 -0.23 -5.19
C CYS A 210 2.32 -0.15 -4.97
N PHE A 211 2.86 -1.10 -4.21
CA PHE A 211 4.28 -1.21 -3.89
C PHE A 211 4.86 -2.46 -4.54
N LEU A 212 6.10 -2.34 -5.02
CA LEU A 212 6.89 -3.47 -5.50
C LEU A 212 8.07 -3.68 -4.57
N GLU A 213 8.12 -4.85 -3.93
CA GLU A 213 9.19 -5.21 -3.00
C GLU A 213 10.39 -5.82 -3.73
N ASP A 214 11.56 -5.76 -3.10
CA ASP A 214 12.80 -6.31 -3.63
C ASP A 214 12.85 -7.85 -3.58
N SER A 215 12.15 -8.47 -2.61
CA SER A 215 12.14 -9.92 -2.40
C SER A 215 10.79 -10.42 -1.88
N ALA A 216 10.56 -11.72 -1.94
CA ALA A 216 9.38 -12.33 -1.32
C ALA A 216 9.39 -12.21 0.22
N GLU A 217 10.57 -12.26 0.83
CA GLU A 217 10.72 -12.14 2.29
C GLU A 217 10.36 -10.73 2.77
N SER A 218 10.80 -9.70 2.04
CA SER A 218 10.44 -8.31 2.36
C SER A 218 8.97 -8.02 2.11
N LEU A 219 8.35 -8.63 1.08
CA LEU A 219 6.91 -8.60 0.87
C LEU A 219 6.16 -9.18 2.06
N ASP A 220 6.49 -10.40 2.48
CA ASP A 220 5.84 -11.06 3.62
C ASP A 220 6.00 -10.19 4.89
N ALA A 221 7.18 -9.61 5.11
CA ALA A 221 7.41 -8.71 6.23
C ALA A 221 6.60 -7.40 6.14
N PHE A 222 6.44 -6.82 4.94
CA PHE A 222 5.62 -5.63 4.71
C PHE A 222 4.15 -5.94 5.00
N LEU A 223 3.64 -7.02 4.40
CA LEU A 223 2.26 -7.46 4.53
C LEU A 223 1.88 -7.68 5.99
N GLU A 224 2.69 -8.47 6.71
CA GLU A 224 2.45 -8.78 8.11
C GLU A 224 2.58 -7.55 9.01
N THR A 225 3.51 -6.63 8.68
CA THR A 225 3.61 -5.33 9.36
C THR A 225 2.31 -4.53 9.21
N MET A 226 1.84 -4.31 7.97
CA MET A 226 0.67 -3.49 7.72
C MET A 226 -0.62 -4.10 8.30
N ARG A 227 -0.77 -5.42 8.21
CA ARG A 227 -1.88 -6.14 8.85
C ARG A 227 -1.86 -5.98 10.37
N ALA A 228 -0.69 -6.04 10.99
CA ALA A 228 -0.55 -5.84 12.44
C ALA A 228 -0.83 -4.38 12.86
N LEU A 229 -0.42 -3.39 12.05
CA LEU A 229 -0.73 -1.98 12.28
C LEU A 229 -2.24 -1.72 12.23
N ARG A 230 -2.93 -2.25 11.22
CA ARG A 230 -4.39 -2.17 11.10
C ARG A 230 -5.08 -2.80 12.33
N ALA A 231 -4.71 -4.04 12.67
CA ALA A 231 -5.33 -4.79 13.76
C ALA A 231 -5.16 -4.14 15.14
N ARG A 232 -4.01 -3.49 15.39
CA ARG A 232 -3.74 -2.77 16.64
C ARG A 232 -4.84 -1.77 16.96
N ILE A 233 -5.25 -0.99 15.96
CA ILE A 233 -6.06 0.18 16.22
C ILE A 233 -7.53 -0.22 16.39
N SER A 234 -7.97 -1.27 15.69
CA SER A 234 -9.26 -1.92 15.95
C SER A 234 -9.40 -2.46 17.38
N ALA A 235 -8.29 -2.79 18.07
CA ALA A 235 -8.33 -3.32 19.44
C ALA A 235 -8.25 -2.23 20.54
N THR A 236 -8.01 -0.96 20.16
CA THR A 236 -7.86 0.16 21.11
C THR A 236 -9.10 1.07 21.15
N GLN A 237 -10.10 0.82 20.28
CA GLN A 237 -11.40 1.48 20.27
C GLN A 237 -12.45 0.61 20.96
#